data_AF-A0A841EUG9-F1
#
_entry.id   AF-A0A841EUG9-F1
#
_cell.length_a   1.000
_cell.length_b   1.000
_cell.length_c   1.000
_cell.angle_alpha   90.00
_cell.angle_beta   90.00
_cell.angle_gamma   90.00
#
_symmetry.space_group_name_H-M   'P 1'
#
loop_
_entity.id
_entity.type
_entity.pdbx_description
1 polymer ?
#
loop_
_entity_poly.entity_id
_entity_poly.type
_entity_poly.pdbx_seq_one_letter_code
_entity_poly.pdbx_strand_id
1 'polypeptide(L)'
;MGKIKHSLTAFFAVAFFALTSVTVFAGAVAGGDLWYDGGQTGTYVYSSIYDHKPDDGRYYEVKASVKVCSSVTTSGWLPDSAYISADRSFWCNESSYYDYRLLSNGGK
;
A
#
# COMPACT_ATOMS: atom_id res chain seq x y z
N MET A 1 48.82 -10.65 -27.00
CA MET A 1 48.11 -11.48 -26.00
C MET A 1 47.91 -10.65 -24.74
N GLY A 2 46.70 -10.15 -24.49
CA GLY A 2 46.36 -9.33 -23.33
C GLY A 2 44.88 -9.44 -23.04
N LYS A 3 44.51 -10.43 -22.23
CA LYS A 3 43.13 -10.76 -21.86
C LYS A 3 42.57 -9.65 -20.96
N ILE A 4 41.68 -8.81 -21.47
CA ILE A 4 40.85 -7.95 -20.61
C ILE A 4 39.80 -8.88 -19.98
N LYS A 5 40.06 -9.24 -18.73
CA LYS A 5 39.25 -10.16 -17.93
C LYS A 5 38.02 -9.41 -17.41
N HIS A 6 36.83 -9.91 -17.76
CA HIS A 6 35.58 -9.86 -16.99
C HIS A 6 35.50 -8.83 -15.85
N SER A 7 35.28 -7.54 -16.15
CA SER A 7 35.06 -6.54 -15.08
C SER A 7 33.97 -5.52 -15.38
N LEU A 8 33.10 -5.74 -16.38
CA LEU A 8 31.89 -4.93 -16.56
C LEU A 8 30.62 -5.59 -16.00
N THR A 9 30.63 -6.89 -15.74
CA THR A 9 29.42 -7.62 -15.29
C THR A 9 29.13 -7.42 -13.80
N ALA A 10 30.11 -7.01 -13.01
CA ALA A 10 29.95 -6.83 -11.56
C ALA A 10 29.29 -5.50 -11.16
N PHE A 11 29.22 -4.51 -12.07
CA PHE A 11 28.60 -3.22 -11.77
C PHE A 11 27.07 -3.23 -11.86
N PHE A 12 26.48 -4.15 -12.64
CA PHE A 12 25.02 -4.31 -12.70
C PHE A 12 24.42 -4.98 -11.46
N ALA A 13 25.19 -5.80 -10.75
CA ALA A 13 24.71 -6.50 -9.56
C ALA A 13 24.57 -5.56 -8.34
N VAL A 14 25.41 -4.52 -8.23
CA VAL A 14 25.38 -3.57 -7.11
C VAL A 14 24.27 -2.51 -7.29
N ALA A 15 23.93 -2.16 -8.54
CA ALA A 15 22.78 -1.30 -8.85
C ALA A 15 21.42 -1.96 -8.56
N PHE A 16 21.38 -3.29 -8.50
CA PHE A 16 20.15 -4.07 -8.33
C PHE A 16 19.64 -4.09 -6.88
N PHE A 17 20.51 -3.82 -5.90
CA PHE A 17 20.15 -3.80 -4.48
C PHE A 17 19.70 -2.42 -3.96
N ALA A 18 19.77 -1.37 -4.77
CA ALA A 18 19.55 0.01 -4.33
C ALA A 18 18.08 0.49 -4.36
N LEU A 19 17.10 -0.34 -4.76
CA LEU A 19 15.76 0.15 -5.13
C LEU A 19 14.57 -0.38 -4.31
N THR A 20 14.78 -1.08 -3.20
CA THR A 20 13.65 -1.39 -2.30
C THR A 20 13.35 -0.20 -1.40
N SER A 21 13.00 0.94 -1.98
CA SER A 21 12.40 2.04 -1.21
C SER A 21 11.06 1.53 -0.66
N VAL A 22 11.05 1.20 0.62
CA VAL A 22 9.84 0.90 1.38
C VAL A 22 9.13 2.24 1.57
N THR A 23 8.16 2.53 0.72
CA THR A 23 7.27 3.67 0.92
C THR A 23 6.18 3.24 1.89
N VAL A 24 6.11 3.90 3.04
CA VAL A 24 5.04 3.70 4.05
C VAL A 24 4.41 5.05 4.31
N PHE A 25 3.08 5.08 4.34
CA PHE A 25 2.27 6.24 4.65
C PHE A 25 1.28 5.83 5.73
N ALA A 26 1.38 6.48 6.89
CA ALA A 26 0.42 6.32 7.97
C ALA A 26 -0.12 7.69 8.37
N GLY A 27 -1.42 7.82 8.56
CA GLY A 27 -2.00 9.11 8.93
C GLY A 27 -3.49 9.08 9.24
N ALA A 28 -3.88 10.08 10.02
CA ALA A 28 -5.27 10.39 10.33
C ALA A 28 -5.99 10.94 9.08
N VAL A 29 -7.19 10.42 8.82
CA VAL A 29 -8.06 10.85 7.71
C VAL A 29 -9.49 11.06 8.22
N ALA A 30 -10.37 11.64 7.41
CA ALA A 30 -11.74 11.96 7.83
C ALA A 30 -11.82 12.80 9.12
N GLY A 31 -10.96 13.82 9.27
CA GLY A 31 -10.90 14.63 10.50
C GLY A 31 -10.28 13.90 11.70
N GLY A 32 -9.66 12.75 11.44
CA GLY A 32 -9.03 11.91 12.46
C GLY A 32 -10.01 10.97 13.14
N ASP A 33 -11.00 10.42 12.42
CA ASP A 33 -11.79 9.28 12.91
C ASP A 33 -11.28 7.98 12.28
N LEU A 34 -10.88 8.05 11.02
CA LEU A 34 -10.22 6.96 10.32
C LEU A 34 -8.70 7.10 10.40
N TRP A 35 -8.01 5.96 10.41
CA TRP A 35 -6.57 5.84 10.28
C TRP A 35 -6.24 5.04 9.03
N TYR A 36 -5.35 5.57 8.20
CA TYR A 36 -4.83 4.89 7.03
C TYR A 36 -3.38 4.47 7.27
N ASP A 37 -3.04 3.24 6.89
CA ASP A 37 -1.68 2.71 6.81
C ASP A 37 -1.52 1.95 5.49
N GLY A 38 -0.70 2.47 4.59
CA GLY A 38 -0.44 1.85 3.30
C GLY A 38 1.02 1.97 2.91
N GLY A 39 1.51 0.96 2.20
CA GLY A 39 2.90 0.94 1.81
C GLY A 39 3.33 -0.32 1.07
N GLN A 40 4.63 -0.58 1.14
CA GLN A 40 5.29 -1.69 0.48
C GLN A 40 6.31 -2.34 1.41
N THR A 41 6.42 -3.66 1.38
CA THR A 41 7.45 -4.43 2.08
C THR A 41 8.45 -5.00 1.07
N GLY A 42 9.37 -5.86 1.51
CA GLY A 42 10.23 -6.60 0.59
C GLY A 42 9.47 -7.57 -0.33
N THR A 43 8.20 -7.88 -0.05
CA THR A 43 7.45 -8.94 -0.72
C THR A 43 6.08 -8.52 -1.25
N TYR A 44 5.43 -7.51 -0.66
CA TYR A 44 4.08 -7.11 -1.06
C TYR A 44 3.82 -5.61 -0.92
N VAL A 45 2.83 -5.12 -1.65
CA VAL A 45 2.18 -3.82 -1.46
C VAL A 45 0.94 -4.04 -0.62
N TYR A 46 0.66 -3.17 0.35
CA TYR A 46 -0.51 -3.28 1.22
C TYR A 46 -1.22 -1.95 1.41
N SER A 47 -2.52 -2.02 1.70
CA SER A 47 -3.37 -0.90 2.06
C SER A 47 -4.26 -1.32 3.22
N SER A 48 -4.31 -0.51 4.26
CA SER A 48 -5.15 -0.69 5.44
C SER A 48 -5.83 0.63 5.78
N ILE A 49 -7.14 0.62 5.97
CA ILE A 49 -7.89 1.76 6.49
C ILE A 49 -8.88 1.26 7.51
N TYR A 50 -8.93 1.89 8.68
CA TYR A 50 -9.81 1.49 9.76
C TYR A 50 -10.27 2.67 10.61
N ASP A 51 -11.45 2.54 11.20
CA ASP A 51 -11.98 3.43 12.21
C ASP A 51 -11.24 3.22 13.53
N HIS A 52 -10.56 4.26 14.00
CA HIS A 52 -9.86 4.23 15.30
C HIS A 52 -10.68 4.85 16.42
N LYS A 53 -11.90 5.33 16.13
CA LYS A 53 -12.87 5.86 17.09
C LYS A 53 -14.24 5.19 16.93
N PRO A 54 -14.33 3.86 17.12
CA PRO A 54 -15.57 3.12 16.91
C PRO A 54 -16.74 3.54 17.84
N ASP A 55 -16.52 4.36 18.86
CA ASP A 55 -17.56 4.75 19.83
C ASP A 55 -18.09 6.17 19.62
N ASP A 56 -17.71 6.87 18.54
CA ASP A 56 -18.08 8.27 18.30
C ASP A 56 -19.45 8.46 17.58
N GLY A 57 -20.15 7.36 17.30
CA GLY A 57 -21.44 7.35 16.62
C GLY A 57 -21.38 7.65 15.13
N ARG A 58 -20.18 7.71 14.53
CA ARG A 58 -19.98 7.77 13.08
C ARG A 58 -19.79 6.36 12.55
N TYR A 59 -20.33 6.12 11.36
CA TYR A 59 -20.23 4.82 10.71
C TYR A 59 -19.66 4.99 9.31
N TYR A 60 -18.59 4.27 9.02
CA TYR A 60 -17.88 4.40 7.76
C TYR A 60 -17.96 3.11 6.98
N GLU A 61 -18.17 3.24 5.67
CA GLU A 61 -17.74 2.21 4.75
C GLU A 61 -16.39 2.63 4.17
N VAL A 62 -15.44 1.71 4.22
CA VAL A 62 -14.06 1.93 3.80
C VAL A 62 -13.64 0.87 2.78
N LYS A 63 -12.69 1.24 1.93
CA LYS A 63 -12.15 0.35 0.89
C LYS A 63 -10.65 0.55 0.81
N ALA A 64 -9.91 -0.54 0.90
CA ALA A 64 -8.48 -0.57 0.69
C ALA A 64 -8.18 -1.04 -0.75
N SER A 65 -7.20 -0.40 -1.39
CA SER A 65 -6.80 -0.73 -2.77
C SER A 65 -5.28 -0.68 -2.93
N VAL A 66 -4.76 -1.64 -3.68
CA VAL A 66 -3.36 -1.64 -4.11
C VAL A 66 -3.29 -1.76 -5.62
N LYS A 67 -2.29 -1.10 -6.21
CA LYS A 67 -1.98 -1.22 -7.64
C LYS A 67 -0.55 -1.71 -7.78
N VAL A 68 -0.36 -2.77 -8.54
CA VAL A 68 0.95 -3.30 -8.92
C VAL A 68 0.98 -3.38 -10.44
N CYS A 69 1.86 -2.60 -11.06
CA CYS A 69 1.88 -2.38 -12.50
C CYS A 69 0.52 -1.88 -13.02
N SER A 70 -0.16 -2.65 -13.86
CA SER A 70 -1.50 -2.38 -14.39
C SER A 70 -2.62 -3.06 -13.59
N SER A 71 -2.29 -3.95 -12.66
CA SER A 71 -3.29 -4.69 -11.88
C SER A 71 -3.71 -3.89 -10.65
N VAL A 72 -5.01 -3.85 -10.38
CA VAL A 72 -5.59 -3.25 -9.19
C VAL A 72 -6.32 -4.33 -8.41
N THR A 73 -5.96 -4.49 -7.14
CA THR A 73 -6.61 -5.40 -6.20
C THR A 73 -7.27 -4.58 -5.11
N THR A 74 -8.51 -4.90 -4.77
CA THR A 74 -9.30 -4.12 -3.80
C THR A 74 -9.99 -5.04 -2.79
N SER A 75 -10.16 -4.57 -1.55
CA SER A 75 -10.92 -5.29 -0.52
C SER A 75 -12.43 -5.36 -0.79
N GLY A 76 -12.94 -4.50 -1.69
CA GLY A 76 -14.36 -4.13 -1.69
C GLY A 76 -14.68 -3.13 -0.57
N TRP A 77 -15.92 -2.65 -0.53
CA TRP A 77 -16.41 -1.80 0.56
C TRP A 77 -16.72 -2.66 1.78
N LEU A 78 -16.11 -2.33 2.91
CA LEU A 78 -16.27 -3.03 4.19
C LEU A 78 -16.60 -2.04 5.30
N PRO A 79 -17.33 -2.49 6.34
CA PRO A 79 -17.72 -1.63 7.44
C PRO A 79 -16.53 -1.37 8.37
N ASP A 80 -16.24 -0.10 8.63
CA ASP A 80 -15.27 0.43 9.59
C ASP A 80 -13.80 -0.07 9.45
N SER A 81 -13.49 -1.11 8.68
CA SER A 81 -12.13 -1.59 8.47
C SER A 81 -11.98 -2.36 7.16
N ALA A 82 -10.91 -2.08 6.43
CA ALA A 82 -10.55 -2.77 5.20
C ALA A 82 -9.04 -2.95 5.08
N TYR A 83 -8.63 -4.14 4.65
CA TYR A 83 -7.25 -4.47 4.33
C TYR A 83 -7.16 -5.21 3.00
N ILE A 84 -6.13 -4.89 2.22
CA ILE A 84 -5.77 -5.66 1.02
C ILE A 84 -4.26 -5.62 0.79
N SER A 85 -3.73 -6.66 0.16
CA SER A 85 -2.35 -6.72 -0.28
C SER A 85 -2.21 -7.44 -1.61
N ALA A 86 -1.11 -7.17 -2.31
CA ALA A 86 -0.72 -7.88 -3.52
C ALA A 86 0.79 -8.07 -3.58
N ASP A 87 1.24 -9.17 -4.19
CA ASP A 87 2.66 -9.42 -4.44
C ASP A 87 3.27 -8.25 -5.22
N ARG A 88 4.45 -7.82 -4.79
CA ARG A 88 5.12 -6.67 -5.39
C ARG A 88 5.87 -7.04 -6.68
N SER A 89 6.13 -6.05 -7.51
CA SER A 89 6.92 -6.16 -8.73
C SER A 89 7.96 -5.05 -8.80
N PHE A 90 9.24 -5.42 -8.75
CA PHE A 90 10.38 -4.50 -8.83
C PHE A 90 10.55 -3.80 -10.19
N TRP A 91 9.72 -4.17 -11.18
CA TRP A 91 9.87 -3.74 -12.57
C TRP A 91 8.88 -2.66 -12.99
N CYS A 92 7.98 -2.24 -12.10
CA CYS A 92 6.91 -1.31 -12.43
C CYS A 92 6.51 -0.47 -11.21
N ASN A 93 5.66 0.53 -11.45
CA ASN A 93 5.13 1.35 -10.38
C ASN A 93 4.12 0.56 -9.52
N GLU A 94 4.15 0.83 -8.22
CA GLU A 94 3.24 0.25 -7.26
C GLU A 94 2.73 1.32 -6.30
N SER A 95 1.46 1.24 -5.91
CA SER A 95 0.83 2.24 -5.06
C SER A 95 -0.22 1.63 -4.15
N SER A 96 -0.40 2.25 -2.99
CA SER A 96 -1.44 1.94 -2.02
C SER A 96 -2.36 3.15 -1.88
N TYR A 97 -3.67 2.93 -1.77
CA TYR A 97 -4.65 4.01 -1.59
C TYR A 97 -5.96 3.48 -0.99
N TYR A 98 -6.78 4.42 -0.52
CA TYR A 98 -8.02 4.14 0.19
C TYR A 98 -9.17 5.00 -0.33
N ASP A 99 -10.38 4.50 -0.16
CA ASP A 99 -11.62 5.27 -0.27
C ASP A 99 -12.42 5.11 1.02
N TYR A 100 -13.20 6.13 1.40
CA TYR A 100 -14.12 6.06 2.53
C TYR A 100 -15.39 6.88 2.26
N ARG A 101 -16.49 6.50 2.90
CA ARG A 101 -17.73 7.27 2.94
C ARG A 101 -18.39 7.18 4.30
N LEU A 102 -18.86 8.33 4.80
CA LEU A 102 -19.67 8.39 6.00
C LEU A 102 -21.10 7.96 5.66
N LEU A 103 -21.64 7.02 6.42
CA LEU A 103 -23.01 6.56 6.28
C LEU A 103 -23.91 7.39 7.19
N SER A 104 -24.76 8.21 6.57
CA SER A 104 -25.64 9.19 7.22
C SER A 104 -26.63 8.60 8.24
N ASN A 105 -26.84 7.28 8.28
CA ASN A 105 -27.91 6.62 9.04
C ASN A 105 -27.49 5.33 9.76
N GLY A 106 -26.18 5.08 9.95
CA GLY A 106 -25.70 3.86 10.60
C GLY A 106 -25.70 3.97 12.12
N GLY A 107 -26.83 3.70 12.77
CA GLY A 107 -26.79 3.29 14.18
C GLY A 107 -26.06 1.96 14.28
N LYS A 108 -25.11 1.86 15.22
CA LYS A 108 -24.45 0.59 15.56
C LYS A 108 -25.43 -0.37 16.22
#